data_AF-A0A660RCZ5-F1
#
_entry.id   AF-A0A660RCZ5-F1
#
_cell.length_a   1.000
_cell.length_b   1.000
_cell.length_c   1.000
_cell.angle_alpha   90.00
_cell.angle_beta   90.00
_cell.angle_gamma   90.00
#
_symmetry.space_group_name_H-M   'P 1'
#
loop_
_entity.id
_entity.type
_entity.pdbx_description
1 polymer ?
#
loop_
_entity_poly.entity_id
_entity_poly.type
_entity_poly.pdbx_seq_one_letter_code
_entity_poly.pdbx_strand_id
1 'polypeptide(L)'
;KDDGRIITLIKPQFEAEKKKVRKGVVRDREIHIYVLEKIWDFTEDSGLKIVGLTFSKLRGPKGNIEFFMHLRKEGESIPRFGITKVVDEAHSFFEGKTKYG
;
A
#
# COMPACT_ATOMS: atom_id res chain seq x y z
N LYS A 1 -10.00 19.56 -11.12
CA LYS A 1 -11.48 19.56 -11.17
C LYS A 1 -11.99 18.81 -9.95
N ASP A 2 -13.15 19.17 -9.41
CA ASP A 2 -13.63 18.67 -8.12
C ASP A 2 -14.06 17.19 -8.16
N ASP A 3 -14.34 16.67 -9.34
CA ASP A 3 -14.62 15.25 -9.63
C ASP A 3 -13.36 14.40 -9.90
N GLY A 4 -12.18 14.99 -9.76
CA GLY A 4 -10.90 14.34 -10.03
C GLY A 4 -10.67 13.08 -9.19
N ARG A 5 -10.09 12.06 -9.82
CA ARG A 5 -9.68 10.81 -9.17
C ARG A 5 -8.20 10.57 -9.41
N ILE A 6 -7.52 10.06 -8.38
CA ILE A 6 -6.11 9.68 -8.46
C ILE A 6 -6.01 8.21 -8.05
N ILE A 7 -5.28 7.42 -8.82
CA ILE A 7 -4.82 6.09 -8.41
C ILE A 7 -3.31 6.17 -8.26
N THR A 8 -2.80 5.94 -7.05
CA THR A 8 -1.37 5.96 -6.76
C THR A 8 -0.86 4.54 -6.52
N LEU A 9 0.32 4.24 -7.06
CA LEU A 9 1.04 2.99 -6.79
C LEU A 9 2.08 3.25 -5.72
N ILE A 10 1.91 2.60 -4.59
CA ILE A 10 2.79 2.68 -3.41
C ILE A 10 3.78 1.52 -3.46
N LYS A 11 5.05 1.85 -3.39
CA LYS A 11 6.18 0.91 -3.49
C LYS A 11 7.00 0.96 -2.21
N PRO A 12 6.74 0.08 -1.22
CA PRO A 12 7.37 0.15 0.10
C PRO A 12 8.90 0.22 0.08
N GLN A 13 9.55 -0.39 -0.91
CA GLN A 13 11.02 -0.34 -1.06
C GLN A 13 11.60 1.05 -1.33
N PHE A 14 10.79 2.02 -1.78
CA PHE A 14 11.21 3.41 -1.98
C PHE A 14 10.78 4.33 -0.84
N GLU A 15 9.76 3.92 -0.09
CA GLU A 15 9.12 4.74 0.96
C GLU A 15 9.64 4.41 2.37
N ALA A 16 10.09 3.17 2.57
CA ALA A 16 10.69 2.71 3.81
C ALA A 16 12.11 3.27 3.99
N GLU A 17 12.53 3.43 5.25
CA GLU A 17 13.92 3.79 5.57
C GLU A 17 14.91 2.77 5.01
N LYS A 18 16.07 3.21 4.51
CA LYS A 18 17.09 2.33 3.90
C LYS A 18 17.45 1.11 4.76
N LYS A 19 17.52 1.28 6.09
CA LYS A 19 17.84 0.20 7.06
C LYS A 19 16.79 -0.92 7.10
N LYS A 20 15.55 -0.62 6.69
CA LYS A 20 14.40 -1.53 6.67
C LYS A 20 14.30 -2.30 5.34
N VAL A 21 15.13 -1.98 4.35
CA VAL A 21 15.12 -2.60 3.02
C VAL A 21 16.30 -3.57 2.86
N ARG A 22 16.04 -4.86 2.64
CA ARG A 22 17.10 -5.87 2.48
C ARG A 22 17.25 -6.25 1.01
N LYS A 23 18.43 -6.00 0.43
CA LYS A 23 18.73 -6.26 -1.01
C LYS A 23 17.71 -5.60 -1.96
N GLY A 24 17.14 -4.46 -1.58
CA GLY A 24 16.11 -3.76 -2.36
C GLY A 24 14.70 -4.40 -2.27
N VAL A 25 14.48 -5.26 -1.28
CA VAL A 25 13.19 -5.94 -1.06
C VAL A 25 12.70 -5.68 0.37
N VAL A 26 11.42 -5.35 0.50
CA VAL A 26 10.68 -5.31 1.75
C VAL A 26 9.81 -6.56 1.82
N ARG A 27 9.97 -7.34 2.88
CA ARG A 27 9.18 -8.56 3.15
C ARG A 27 8.39 -8.47 4.45
N ASP A 28 8.77 -7.55 5.33
CA ASP A 28 8.18 -7.44 6.65
C ASP A 28 6.79 -6.81 6.55
N ARG A 29 5.82 -7.45 7.19
CA ARG A 29 4.44 -6.98 7.27
C ARG A 29 4.35 -5.63 7.96
N GLU A 30 5.07 -5.45 9.05
CA GLU A 30 5.05 -4.23 9.84
C GLU A 30 5.62 -3.05 9.05
N ILE A 31 6.60 -3.30 8.17
CA ILE A 31 7.13 -2.25 7.28
C ILE A 31 6.09 -1.85 6.23
N HIS A 32 5.30 -2.78 5.70
CA HIS A 32 4.22 -2.43 4.77
C HIS A 32 3.13 -1.59 5.45
N ILE A 33 2.70 -1.99 6.66
CA ILE A 33 1.71 -1.23 7.45
C ILE A 33 2.25 0.17 7.72
N TYR A 34 3.46 0.29 8.24
CA TYR A 34 4.11 1.57 8.53
C TYR A 34 4.18 2.50 7.32
N VAL A 35 4.55 1.98 6.14
CA VAL A 35 4.59 2.78 4.90
C VAL A 35 3.20 3.26 4.52
N LEU A 36 2.20 2.39 4.60
CA LEU A 36 0.82 2.75 4.24
C LEU A 36 0.24 3.78 5.20
N GLU A 37 0.50 3.67 6.51
CA GLU A 37 0.09 4.67 7.50
C GLU A 37 0.74 6.02 7.24
N LYS A 38 2.05 6.04 6.96
CA LYS A 38 2.76 7.28 6.62
C LYS A 38 2.16 7.97 5.39
N ILE A 39 1.83 7.21 4.35
CA ILE A 39 1.23 7.76 3.13
C ILE A 39 -0.22 8.16 3.37
N TRP A 40 -0.95 7.43 4.21
CA TRP A 40 -2.30 7.75 4.62
C TRP A 40 -2.33 9.13 5.29
N ASP A 41 -1.49 9.36 6.30
CA ASP A 41 -1.40 10.63 7.02
C ASP A 41 -1.08 11.78 6.06
N PHE A 42 -0.04 11.61 5.23
CA PHE A 42 0.33 12.61 4.22
C PHE A 42 -0.81 12.94 3.25
N THR A 43 -1.61 11.93 2.88
CA THR A 43 -2.73 12.10 1.96
C THR A 43 -3.88 12.87 2.60
N GLU A 44 -4.23 12.56 3.85
CA GLU A 44 -5.27 13.27 4.58
C GLU A 44 -4.86 14.71 4.89
N ASP A 45 -3.60 14.94 5.25
CA ASP A 45 -3.01 16.28 5.46
C ASP A 45 -3.03 17.12 4.18
N SER A 46 -2.97 16.48 3.02
CA SER A 46 -3.09 17.13 1.70
C SER A 46 -4.53 17.49 1.32
N GLY A 47 -5.51 17.21 2.18
CA GLY A 47 -6.93 17.46 1.95
C GLY A 47 -7.60 16.45 1.01
N LEU A 48 -6.93 15.34 0.69
CA LEU A 48 -7.51 14.27 -0.13
C LEU A 48 -8.20 13.22 0.74
N LYS A 49 -9.15 12.51 0.14
CA LYS A 49 -9.92 11.43 0.76
C LYS A 49 -9.52 10.10 0.18
N ILE A 50 -9.28 9.12 1.04
CA ILE A 50 -8.82 7.78 0.66
C ILE A 50 -10.04 6.89 0.51
N VAL A 51 -10.51 6.73 -0.72
CA VAL A 51 -11.76 6.00 -1.02
C VAL A 51 -11.53 4.55 -1.42
N GLY A 52 -10.27 4.08 -1.42
CA GLY A 52 -9.93 2.70 -1.68
C GLY A 52 -8.46 2.41 -1.40
N LEU A 53 -8.20 1.21 -0.90
CA LEU A 53 -6.86 0.67 -0.71
C LEU A 53 -6.88 -0.80 -1.11
N THR A 54 -5.91 -1.23 -1.91
CA THR A 54 -5.74 -2.64 -2.28
C THR A 54 -4.28 -2.93 -2.59
N PHE A 55 -3.95 -4.18 -2.89
CA PHE A 55 -2.60 -4.59 -3.30
C PHE A 55 -2.57 -5.00 -4.77
N SER A 56 -1.42 -4.79 -5.41
CA SER A 56 -1.17 -5.31 -6.75
C SER A 56 -1.10 -6.84 -6.72
N LYS A 57 -1.85 -7.51 -7.59
CA LYS A 57 -1.76 -8.97 -7.78
C LYS A 57 -0.46 -9.41 -8.47
N LEU A 58 0.31 -8.44 -8.97
CA LEU A 58 1.65 -8.60 -9.51
C LEU A 58 2.68 -8.06 -8.51
N ARG A 59 3.76 -8.81 -8.30
CA ARG A 59 4.91 -8.30 -7.55
C ARG A 59 5.74 -7.37 -8.42
N GLY A 60 6.38 -6.38 -7.80
CA GLY A 60 7.40 -5.58 -8.48
C GLY A 60 8.58 -6.45 -8.95
N PRO A 61 9.50 -5.93 -9.79
CA PRO A 61 10.54 -6.73 -10.46
C PRO A 61 11.42 -7.57 -9.52
N LYS A 62 11.67 -7.09 -8.29
CA LYS A 62 12.46 -7.79 -7.25
C LYS A 62 11.61 -8.60 -6.26
N GLY A 63 10.31 -8.76 -6.53
CA GLY A 63 9.39 -9.50 -5.68
C GLY A 63 8.71 -8.67 -4.57
N ASN A 64 8.78 -7.34 -4.62
CA ASN A 64 8.10 -6.48 -3.63
C ASN A 64 6.57 -6.59 -3.78
N ILE A 65 5.87 -6.60 -2.65
CA ILE A 65 4.43 -6.34 -2.62
C ILE A 65 4.24 -4.83 -2.80
N GLU A 66 3.37 -4.43 -3.71
CA GLU A 66 3.06 -3.03 -4.02
C GLU A 66 1.56 -2.80 -3.83
N PHE A 67 1.16 -1.57 -3.49
CA PHE A 67 -0.21 -1.24 -3.10
C PHE A 67 -0.80 -0.14 -3.98
N PHE A 68 -2.10 -0.16 -4.20
CA PHE A 68 -2.82 0.90 -4.87
C PHE A 68 -3.70 1.66 -3.89
N MET A 69 -3.67 2.99 -3.95
CA MET A 69 -4.55 3.85 -3.19
C MET A 69 -5.37 4.72 -4.14
N HIS A 70 -6.69 4.77 -3.91
CA HIS A 70 -7.64 5.54 -4.71
C HIS A 70 -8.08 6.78 -3.93
N LEU A 71 -7.85 7.94 -4.53
CA LEU A 71 -8.03 9.24 -3.90
C LEU A 71 -9.06 10.10 -4.62
N ARG A 72 -9.76 10.93 -3.86
CA ARG A 72 -10.69 11.96 -4.34
C ARG A 72 -10.50 13.25 -3.54
N LYS A 73 -10.93 14.38 -4.12
CA LYS A 73 -10.95 15.67 -3.39
C LYS A 73 -12.05 15.74 -2.34
N GLU A 74 -13.19 15.10 -2.61
CA GLU A 74 -14.38 15.14 -1.75
C GLU A 74 -14.87 13.73 -1.38
N GLY A 75 -15.62 13.65 -0.28
CA GLY A 75 -16.16 12.42 0.29
C GLY A 75 -15.54 12.09 1.66
N GLU A 76 -15.67 10.83 2.05
CA GLU A 76 -15.13 10.31 3.30
C GLU A 76 -14.04 9.27 2.99
N SER A 77 -12.98 9.28 3.80
CA SER A 77 -11.99 8.21 3.76
C SER A 77 -12.63 6.90 4.23
N ILE A 78 -12.21 5.78 3.64
CA ILE A 78 -12.54 4.46 4.20
C ILE A 78 -11.91 4.31 5.60
N PRO A 79 -12.40 3.39 6.44
CA PRO A 79 -11.81 3.17 7.75
C PRO A 79 -10.34 2.75 7.69
N ARG A 80 -9.52 3.33 8.58
CA ARG A 80 -8.06 3.10 8.63
C ARG A 80 -7.66 1.66 8.92
N PHE A 81 -8.51 0.88 9.61
CA PHE A 81 -8.27 -0.56 9.82
C PHE A 81 -8.19 -1.36 8.50
N GLY A 82 -8.60 -0.77 7.37
CA GLY A 82 -8.40 -1.32 6.03
C GLY A 82 -6.93 -1.54 5.68
N ILE A 83 -5.99 -0.82 6.29
CA ILE A 83 -4.54 -1.01 6.06
C ILE A 83 -4.12 -2.42 6.45
N THR A 84 -4.33 -2.81 7.71
CA THR A 84 -3.93 -4.13 8.23
C THR A 84 -4.58 -5.24 7.43
N LYS A 85 -5.89 -5.11 7.12
CA LYS A 85 -6.63 -6.08 6.31
C LYS A 85 -6.00 -6.27 4.92
N VAL A 86 -5.73 -5.19 4.19
CA VAL A 86 -5.15 -5.27 2.84
C VAL A 86 -3.75 -5.86 2.87
N VAL A 87 -2.95 -5.50 3.88
CA VAL A 87 -1.61 -6.06 4.04
C VAL A 87 -1.67 -7.57 4.31
N ASP A 88 -2.54 -8.01 5.21
CA ASP A 88 -2.75 -9.43 5.52
C ASP A 88 -3.20 -10.20 4.27
N GLU A 89 -4.20 -9.68 3.53
CA GLU A 89 -4.66 -10.26 2.28
C GLU A 89 -3.54 -10.38 1.24
N ALA A 90 -2.66 -9.38 1.14
CA ALA A 90 -1.53 -9.39 0.22
C ALA A 90 -0.53 -10.50 0.57
N HIS A 91 -0.17 -10.63 1.85
CA HIS A 91 0.73 -11.67 2.32
C HIS A 91 0.13 -13.07 2.10
N SER A 92 -1.11 -13.30 2.52
CA SER A 92 -1.80 -14.58 2.31
C SER A 92 -1.89 -14.97 0.83
N PHE A 93 -2.19 -14.00 -0.06
CA PHE A 93 -2.27 -14.25 -1.49
C PHE A 93 -0.95 -14.74 -2.08
N PHE A 94 0.17 -14.14 -1.69
CA PHE A 94 1.46 -14.53 -2.25
C PHE A 94 2.11 -15.73 -1.54
N GLU A 95 1.84 -15.95 -0.26
CA GLU A 95 2.24 -17.17 0.46
C GLU A 95 1.53 -18.41 -0.12
N GLY A 96 0.24 -18.29 -0.45
CA GLY A 96 -0.53 -19.36 -1.11
C GLY A 96 0.01 -19.72 -2.51
N LYS A 97 0.55 -18.73 -3.24
CA LYS A 97 1.16 -18.95 -4.56
C LYS A 97 2.54 -19.60 -4.51
N THR A 98 3.29 -19.43 -3.43
CA THR A 98 4.61 -20.08 -3.26
C THR A 98 4.54 -21.58 -2.96
N LYS A 99 3.37 -22.13 -2.62
CA LYS A 99 3.22 -23.57 -2.31
C LYS A 99 3.02 -24.47 -3.54
N TYR A 100 2.77 -23.90 -4.72
CA TYR A 100 2.42 -24.64 -5.94
C TYR A 100 3.23 -24.19 -7.16
N GLY A 101 4.37 -23.52 -6.95
CA GLY A 101 5.25 -23.01 -8.01
C GLY A 101 6.68 -23.49 -7.82
#